data_AF-A0AAE0MAV8-F1
#
_entry.id   AF-A0AAE0MAV8-F1
#
_cell.length_a   1.000
_cell.length_b   1.000
_cell.length_c   1.000
_cell.angle_alpha   90.00
_cell.angle_beta   90.00
_cell.angle_gamma   90.00
#
_symmetry.space_group_name_H-M   'P 1'
#
loop_
_entity.id
_entity.type
_entity.pdbx_description
1 polymer ?
#
loop_
_entity_poly.entity_id
_entity_poly.type
_entity_poly.pdbx_seq_one_letter_code
_entity_poly.pdbx_strand_id
1 'polypeptide(L)'
;MASAPPAVITLKQDFLSAQTRVLSQPLNPSRTWRQTQTTNNSDSYSGYLPEKAVDDALFRLNHRLAQHARRVYAPQATRHVAEQIDQLYWAAAAALPGDNDGGDEETAVGEESLSVGADLADTKIIASLPSTWDANDETVGDEEEAKRRYEELVASLQGLAARKQDISGRVVRLRRMQALLEPFDNTATAATNQDEGGGETGKSVQDNLITRNGEVEKELQRMRMLLARVGGRVSQLPSRSTERGDGDTDEVMLDYDTSLVDDFERRKVDQLLERF
;
A
#
# COMPACT_ATOMS: atom_id res chain seq x y z
N MET A 1 -23.17 14.67 -14.95
CA MET A 1 -22.08 13.94 -14.30
C MET A 1 -22.72 12.81 -13.53
N ALA A 2 -22.69 11.58 -14.06
CA ALA A 2 -23.28 10.44 -13.35
C ALA A 2 -22.45 10.19 -12.08
N SER A 3 -23.11 10.11 -10.92
CA SER A 3 -22.48 9.73 -9.66
C SER A 3 -21.81 8.36 -9.84
N ALA A 4 -20.59 8.21 -9.32
CA ALA A 4 -19.95 6.90 -9.26
C ALA A 4 -20.90 5.89 -8.57
N PRO A 5 -20.90 4.61 -8.99
CA PRO A 5 -21.72 3.59 -8.35
C PRO A 5 -21.36 3.50 -6.86
N PRO A 6 -22.35 3.45 -5.95
CA PRO A 6 -22.10 3.37 -4.52
C PRO A 6 -21.34 2.08 -4.20
N ALA A 7 -20.34 2.16 -3.31
CA ALA A 7 -19.63 1.00 -2.84
C ALA A 7 -20.55 0.08 -2.02
N VAL A 8 -20.25 -1.22 -1.97
CA VAL A 8 -21.04 -2.19 -1.18
C VAL A 8 -21.10 -1.78 0.29
N ILE A 9 -19.98 -1.27 0.84
CA ILE A 9 -19.92 -0.76 2.22
C ILE A 9 -20.85 0.43 2.42
N THR A 10 -20.96 1.35 1.45
CA THR A 10 -21.87 2.50 1.57
C THR A 10 -23.33 2.07 1.55
N LEU A 11 -23.68 1.05 0.75
CA LEU A 11 -25.04 0.48 0.74
C LEU A 11 -25.39 -0.16 2.09
N LYS A 12 -24.46 -0.93 2.68
CA LYS A 12 -24.63 -1.52 4.02
C LYS A 12 -24.78 -0.45 5.09
N GLN A 13 -23.95 0.59 5.03
CA GLN A 13 -24.04 1.74 5.94
C GLN A 13 -25.38 2.48 5.81
N ASP A 14 -25.83 2.73 4.58
CA ASP A 14 -27.10 3.42 4.31
C ASP A 14 -28.28 2.60 4.83
N PHE A 15 -28.28 1.28 4.61
CA PHE A 15 -29.27 0.37 5.17
C PHE A 15 -29.31 0.46 6.71
N LEU A 16 -28.15 0.34 7.37
CA LEU A 16 -28.07 0.44 8.84
C LEU A 16 -28.55 1.81 9.34
N SER A 17 -28.24 2.88 8.62
CA SER A 17 -28.70 4.23 8.96
C SER A 17 -30.22 4.37 8.82
N ALA A 18 -30.81 3.76 7.78
CA ALA A 18 -32.25 3.76 7.56
C ALA A 18 -32.97 2.96 8.65
N GLN A 19 -32.48 1.77 8.99
CA GLN A 19 -33.04 0.96 10.08
C GLN A 19 -32.91 1.67 11.43
N THR A 20 -31.76 2.28 11.70
CA THR A 20 -31.55 3.09 12.91
C THR A 20 -32.56 4.23 12.98
N ARG A 21 -32.84 4.92 11.86
CA ARG A 21 -33.82 6.01 11.80
C ARG A 21 -35.24 5.54 12.09
N VAL A 22 -35.62 4.33 11.64
CA VAL A 22 -36.92 3.72 11.94
C VAL A 22 -37.03 3.40 13.43
N LEU A 23 -35.99 2.78 13.99
CA LEU A 23 -35.94 2.41 15.41
C LEU A 23 -35.83 3.63 16.33
N SER A 24 -35.25 4.74 15.86
CA SER A 24 -35.10 5.98 16.63
C SER A 24 -36.32 6.90 16.54
N GLN A 25 -37.43 6.48 15.94
CA GLN A 25 -38.63 7.31 15.85
C GLN A 25 -39.22 7.57 17.25
N PRO A 26 -39.73 8.79 17.51
CA PRO A 26 -40.35 9.10 18.77
C PRO A 26 -41.59 8.23 18.97
N LEU A 27 -41.68 7.60 20.13
CA LEU A 27 -42.81 6.78 20.50
C LEU A 27 -43.99 7.69 20.85
N ASN A 28 -45.14 7.36 20.28
CA ASN A 28 -46.42 7.95 20.62
C ASN A 28 -47.40 6.84 20.98
N PRO A 29 -48.22 7.04 22.04
CA PRO A 29 -49.25 6.07 22.38
C PRO A 29 -50.26 5.97 21.26
N SER A 30 -50.79 4.76 21.04
CA SER A 30 -51.78 4.51 19.99
C SER A 30 -53.05 5.33 20.23
N ARG A 31 -53.74 5.68 19.14
CA ARG A 31 -55.02 6.42 19.20
C ARG A 31 -56.08 5.66 19.99
N THR A 32 -56.06 4.33 19.92
CA THR A 32 -56.95 3.44 20.67
C THR A 32 -56.70 3.51 22.16
N TRP A 33 -55.43 3.54 22.59
CA TRP A 33 -55.08 3.70 24.01
C TRP A 33 -55.52 5.05 24.56
N ARG A 34 -55.34 6.14 23.79
CA ARG A 34 -55.81 7.47 24.20
C ARG A 34 -57.33 7.49 24.37
N GLN A 35 -58.07 6.82 23.49
CA GLN A 35 -59.53 6.72 23.58
C GLN A 35 -59.97 5.95 24.83
N THR A 36 -59.38 4.80 25.14
CA THR A 36 -59.73 4.01 26.33
C THR A 36 -59.42 4.77 27.63
N GLN A 37 -58.35 5.57 27.62
CA GLN A 37 -58.00 6.42 28.77
C GLN A 37 -59.04 7.53 29.00
N THR A 38 -59.57 8.13 27.93
CA THR A 38 -60.61 9.16 28.03
C THR A 38 -61.99 8.61 28.41
N THR A 39 -62.34 7.39 27.96
CA THR A 39 -63.64 6.77 28.27
C THR A 39 -63.69 6.21 29.69
N ASN A 40 -62.57 5.67 30.20
CA ASN A 40 -62.48 5.14 31.57
C ASN A 40 -62.44 6.25 32.65
N ASN A 41 -62.40 7.52 32.23
CA ASN A 41 -62.37 8.69 33.11
C ASN A 41 -63.70 8.84 33.91
N SER A 42 -64.81 8.25 33.48
CA SER A 42 -66.10 8.40 34.18
C SER A 42 -66.35 7.41 35.32
N ASP A 43 -65.70 6.24 35.33
CA ASP A 43 -66.18 5.09 36.14
C ASP A 43 -65.18 4.54 37.18
N SER A 44 -63.93 5.04 37.28
CA SER A 44 -62.96 4.45 38.24
C SER A 44 -61.90 5.42 38.76
N TYR A 45 -61.97 5.72 40.07
CA TYR A 45 -61.00 6.53 40.83
C TYR A 45 -59.58 5.92 40.95
N SER A 46 -59.35 4.70 40.47
CA SER A 46 -58.09 3.95 40.62
C SER A 46 -57.28 3.77 39.32
N GLY A 47 -57.79 4.20 38.16
CA GLY A 47 -57.16 3.91 36.85
C GLY A 47 -56.75 5.12 36.01
N TYR A 48 -57.07 6.35 36.43
CA TYR A 48 -56.82 7.54 35.62
C TYR A 48 -55.37 8.02 35.75
N LEU A 49 -54.63 7.98 34.63
CA LEU A 49 -53.28 8.54 34.51
C LEU A 49 -53.39 9.94 33.91
N PRO A 50 -52.90 11.00 34.59
CA PRO A 50 -53.01 12.37 34.10
C PRO A 50 -52.20 12.54 32.81
N GLU A 51 -52.80 13.19 31.80
CA GLU A 51 -52.18 13.38 30.48
C GLU A 51 -50.82 14.09 30.58
N LYS A 52 -50.68 15.05 31.49
CA LYS A 52 -49.40 15.71 31.76
C LYS A 52 -48.29 14.75 32.23
N ALA A 53 -48.63 13.74 33.03
CA ALA A 53 -47.66 12.75 33.50
C ALA A 53 -47.28 11.79 32.37
N VAL A 54 -48.23 11.47 31.49
CA VAL A 54 -47.98 10.68 30.26
C VAL A 54 -47.06 11.45 29.32
N ASP A 55 -47.33 12.72 29.07
CA ASP A 55 -46.52 13.56 28.18
C ASP A 55 -45.11 13.80 28.73
N ASP A 56 -44.94 14.03 30.04
CA ASP A 56 -43.60 14.14 30.67
C ASP A 56 -42.84 12.80 30.61
N ALA A 57 -43.51 11.67 30.85
CA ALA A 57 -42.90 10.36 30.71
C ALA A 57 -42.48 10.07 29.25
N LEU A 58 -43.33 10.37 28.28
CA LEU A 58 -43.04 10.24 26.85
C LEU A 58 -41.90 11.15 26.43
N PHE A 59 -41.88 12.40 26.90
CA PHE A 59 -40.80 13.33 26.63
C PHE A 59 -39.46 12.80 27.14
N ARG A 60 -39.41 12.30 28.39
CA ARG A 60 -38.19 11.72 28.98
C ARG A 60 -37.76 10.45 28.26
N LEU A 61 -38.71 9.58 27.88
CA LEU A 61 -38.43 8.36 27.14
C LEU A 61 -37.84 8.66 25.76
N ASN A 62 -38.50 9.53 25.00
CA ASN A 62 -38.06 9.94 23.67
C ASN A 62 -36.70 10.66 23.74
N HIS A 63 -36.46 11.45 24.79
CA HIS A 63 -35.15 12.07 25.01
C HIS A 63 -34.06 11.03 25.29
N ARG A 64 -34.31 10.03 26.15
CA ARG A 64 -33.37 8.94 26.42
C ARG A 64 -33.12 8.09 25.17
N LEU A 65 -34.15 7.80 24.40
CA LEU A 65 -34.05 7.06 23.14
C LEU A 65 -33.20 7.80 22.11
N ALA A 66 -33.40 9.12 21.95
CA ALA A 66 -32.56 9.94 21.08
C ALA A 66 -31.09 9.98 21.55
N GLN A 67 -30.85 10.09 22.87
CA GLN A 67 -29.50 10.04 23.43
C GLN A 67 -28.83 8.67 23.19
N HIS A 68 -29.57 7.57 23.39
CA HIS A 68 -29.09 6.22 23.14
C HIS A 68 -28.76 6.03 21.65
N ALA A 69 -29.67 6.41 20.76
CA ALA A 69 -29.47 6.28 19.32
C ALA A 69 -28.21 7.03 18.86
N ARG A 70 -27.98 8.24 19.37
CA ARG A 70 -26.78 9.04 19.04
C ARG A 70 -25.48 8.46 19.59
N ARG A 71 -25.52 7.81 20.77
CA ARG A 71 -24.33 7.23 21.41
C ARG A 71 -23.95 5.86 20.85
N VAL A 72 -24.95 5.00 20.61
CA VAL A 72 -24.72 3.62 20.17
C VAL A 72 -24.55 3.54 18.65
N TYR A 73 -25.34 4.28 17.89
CA TYR A 73 -25.29 4.29 16.43
C TYR A 73 -24.56 5.53 15.90
N ALA A 74 -23.37 5.81 16.43
CA ALA A 74 -22.51 6.84 15.88
C ALA A 74 -22.10 6.47 14.43
N PRO A 75 -21.91 7.46 13.52
CA PRO A 75 -21.56 7.18 12.12
C PRO A 75 -20.31 6.30 11.94
N GLN A 76 -19.35 6.40 12.85
CA GLN A 76 -18.15 5.56 12.84
C GLN A 76 -18.46 4.12 13.24
N ALA A 77 -19.35 3.92 14.22
CA ALA A 77 -19.77 2.59 14.66
C ALA A 77 -20.61 1.89 13.58
N THR A 78 -21.51 2.60 12.91
CA THR A 78 -22.31 2.04 11.81
C THR A 78 -21.43 1.63 10.63
N ARG A 79 -20.41 2.43 10.31
CA ARG A 79 -19.41 2.06 9.30
C ARG A 79 -18.62 0.80 9.71
N HIS A 80 -18.12 0.75 10.94
CA HIS A 80 -17.38 -0.40 11.43
C HIS A 80 -18.22 -1.70 11.41
N VAL A 81 -19.50 -1.63 11.81
CA VAL A 81 -20.41 -2.78 11.70
C VAL A 81 -20.64 -3.16 10.24
N ALA A 82 -20.78 -2.19 9.32
CA ALA A 82 -20.88 -2.49 7.89
C ALA A 82 -19.64 -3.21 7.35
N GLU A 83 -18.44 -2.80 7.78
CA GLU A 83 -17.18 -3.46 7.45
C GLU A 83 -17.08 -4.87 8.04
N GLN A 84 -17.52 -5.08 9.29
CA GLN A 84 -17.59 -6.42 9.90
C GLN A 84 -18.55 -7.36 9.17
N ILE A 85 -19.73 -6.86 8.79
CA ILE A 85 -20.68 -7.64 7.98
C ILE A 85 -20.08 -7.99 6.62
N ASP A 86 -19.31 -7.08 6.03
CA ASP A 86 -18.56 -7.35 4.80
C ASP A 86 -17.52 -8.45 5.00
N GLN A 87 -16.68 -8.35 6.03
CA GLN A 87 -15.69 -9.37 6.36
C GLN A 87 -16.31 -10.74 6.64
N LEU A 88 -17.43 -10.78 7.38
CA LEU A 88 -18.15 -12.02 7.65
C LEU A 88 -18.76 -12.61 6.38
N TYR A 89 -19.24 -11.77 5.46
CA TYR A 89 -19.74 -12.24 4.17
C TYR A 89 -18.62 -12.90 3.35
N TRP A 90 -17.45 -12.25 3.27
CA TRP A 90 -16.28 -12.82 2.60
C TRP A 90 -15.76 -14.08 3.28
N ALA A 91 -15.71 -14.10 4.62
CA ALA A 91 -15.29 -15.27 5.38
C ALA A 91 -16.26 -16.45 5.21
N ALA A 92 -17.57 -16.18 5.17
CA ALA A 92 -18.58 -17.20 4.91
C ALA A 92 -18.49 -17.72 3.46
N ALA A 93 -18.24 -16.84 2.49
CA ALA A 93 -18.01 -17.24 1.11
C ALA A 93 -16.77 -18.14 0.96
N ALA A 94 -15.68 -17.81 1.65
CA ALA A 94 -14.45 -18.62 1.67
C ALA A 94 -14.58 -19.94 2.46
N ALA A 95 -15.47 -20.00 3.45
CA ALA A 95 -15.70 -21.19 4.26
C ALA A 95 -16.69 -22.20 3.63
N LEU A 96 -17.37 -21.82 2.54
CA LEU A 96 -18.17 -22.77 1.76
C LEU A 96 -17.23 -23.80 1.12
N PRO A 97 -17.55 -25.11 1.19
CA PRO A 97 -16.63 -26.20 0.88
C PRO A 97 -16.45 -26.43 -0.62
N GLY A 98 -16.00 -25.40 -1.34
CA GLY A 98 -15.65 -25.44 -2.77
C GLY A 98 -14.28 -24.84 -3.11
N ASP A 99 -13.59 -24.17 -2.17
CA ASP A 99 -12.36 -23.42 -2.46
C ASP A 99 -11.11 -23.92 -1.70
N ASN A 100 -11.22 -25.00 -0.91
CA ASN A 100 -10.09 -25.51 -0.13
C ASN A 100 -10.09 -27.04 -0.03
N ASP A 101 -10.05 -27.74 -1.16
CA ASP A 101 -9.52 -29.09 -1.20
C ASP A 101 -8.43 -29.21 -2.26
N GLY A 102 -7.23 -28.82 -1.84
CA GLY A 102 -6.00 -29.28 -2.46
C GLY A 102 -5.69 -30.69 -1.95
N GLY A 103 -6.26 -31.71 -2.59
CA GLY A 103 -5.75 -33.08 -2.52
C GLY A 103 -6.79 -34.17 -2.31
N ASP A 104 -7.47 -34.60 -3.38
CA ASP A 104 -7.35 -35.98 -3.88
C ASP A 104 -8.09 -36.15 -5.22
N GLU A 105 -7.65 -37.15 -5.96
CA GLU A 105 -7.97 -37.46 -7.35
C GLU A 105 -9.46 -37.75 -7.63
N GLU A 106 -9.85 -37.50 -8.89
CA GLU A 106 -11.01 -38.06 -9.59
C GLU A 106 -12.38 -37.94 -8.89
N THR A 107 -13.05 -36.79 -9.00
CA THR A 107 -14.51 -36.80 -9.17
C THR A 107 -15.06 -35.51 -9.77
N ALA A 108 -15.80 -35.68 -10.88
CA ALA A 108 -16.79 -34.78 -11.46
C ALA A 108 -16.29 -33.45 -12.07
N VAL A 109 -15.98 -33.52 -13.36
CA VAL A 109 -16.24 -32.44 -14.31
C VAL A 109 -17.75 -32.17 -14.32
N GLY A 110 -18.21 -31.15 -13.58
CA GLY A 110 -19.61 -30.74 -13.60
C GLY A 110 -19.97 -29.80 -12.46
N GLU A 111 -20.34 -28.57 -12.81
CA GLU A 111 -20.86 -27.52 -11.91
C GLU A 111 -19.87 -26.90 -10.93
N GLU A 112 -18.90 -26.15 -11.45
CA GLU A 112 -18.39 -24.95 -10.76
C GLU A 112 -19.50 -23.87 -10.82
N SER A 113 -20.62 -24.18 -10.16
CA SER A 113 -21.76 -23.28 -10.03
C SER A 113 -21.30 -22.09 -9.20
N LEU A 114 -21.51 -20.88 -9.73
CA LEU A 114 -21.16 -19.62 -9.06
C LEU A 114 -21.66 -19.68 -7.63
N SER A 115 -20.73 -19.79 -6.67
CA SER A 115 -21.11 -19.83 -5.27
C SER A 115 -21.76 -18.49 -4.91
N VAL A 116 -22.79 -18.54 -4.07
CA VAL A 116 -23.45 -17.32 -3.58
C VAL A 116 -22.42 -16.53 -2.76
N GLY A 117 -21.89 -15.46 -3.35
CA GLY A 117 -20.81 -14.66 -2.76
C GLY A 117 -19.46 -14.76 -3.47
N ALA A 118 -19.39 -15.42 -4.63
CA ALA A 118 -18.20 -15.40 -5.48
C ALA A 118 -17.80 -13.94 -5.83
N ASP A 119 -16.52 -13.62 -5.66
CA ASP A 119 -16.00 -12.28 -5.98
C ASP A 119 -15.91 -12.08 -7.50
N LEU A 120 -16.82 -11.28 -8.06
CA LEU A 120 -16.81 -10.91 -9.47
C LEU A 120 -15.68 -9.93 -9.84
N ALA A 121 -14.82 -9.54 -8.89
CA ALA A 121 -13.59 -8.81 -9.19
C ALA A 121 -12.39 -9.74 -9.50
N ASP A 122 -12.50 -11.03 -9.18
CA ASP A 122 -11.43 -12.00 -9.38
C ASP A 122 -11.39 -12.53 -10.81
N THR A 123 -10.21 -12.49 -11.42
CA THR A 123 -10.04 -12.86 -12.83
C THR A 123 -10.29 -14.34 -13.09
N LYS A 124 -10.12 -15.19 -12.07
CA LYS A 124 -10.38 -16.64 -12.17
C LYS A 124 -11.88 -16.92 -12.22
N ILE A 125 -12.65 -16.31 -11.33
CA ILE A 125 -14.10 -16.42 -11.27
C ILE A 125 -14.74 -15.84 -12.53
N ILE A 126 -14.25 -14.69 -13.01
CA ILE A 126 -14.73 -14.10 -14.27
C ILE A 126 -14.47 -15.04 -15.47
N ALA A 127 -13.39 -15.81 -15.44
CA ALA A 127 -13.06 -16.78 -16.50
C ALA A 127 -13.88 -18.06 -16.43
N SER A 128 -14.37 -18.46 -15.25
CA SER A 128 -15.26 -19.61 -15.09
C SER A 128 -16.74 -19.28 -15.35
N LEU A 129 -17.09 -18.00 -15.53
CA LEU A 129 -18.45 -17.58 -15.88
C LEU A 129 -18.94 -18.24 -17.19
N PRO A 130 -20.12 -18.88 -17.18
CA PRO A 130 -20.76 -19.36 -18.41
C PRO A 130 -20.98 -18.22 -19.39
N SER A 131 -20.70 -18.44 -20.68
CA SER A 131 -20.96 -17.45 -21.74
C SER A 131 -22.45 -17.22 -21.98
N THR A 132 -23.29 -18.22 -21.65
CA THR A 132 -24.74 -18.19 -21.84
C THR A 132 -25.43 -18.47 -20.50
N TRP A 133 -26.59 -17.86 -20.29
CA TRP A 133 -27.41 -18.12 -19.12
C TRP A 133 -28.25 -19.38 -19.34
N ASP A 134 -27.89 -20.48 -18.66
CA ASP A 134 -28.65 -21.73 -18.71
C ASP A 134 -29.91 -21.60 -17.84
N ALA A 135 -31.01 -21.23 -18.48
CA ALA A 135 -32.33 -21.13 -17.86
C ALA A 135 -32.89 -22.53 -17.57
N ASN A 136 -32.41 -23.17 -16.50
CA ASN A 136 -33.05 -24.38 -15.95
C ASN A 136 -34.14 -24.06 -14.93
N ASP A 137 -34.34 -22.78 -14.57
CA ASP A 137 -35.48 -22.35 -13.75
C ASP A 137 -36.58 -21.79 -14.67
N GLU A 138 -37.76 -22.42 -14.60
CA GLU A 138 -38.99 -22.12 -15.36
C GLU A 138 -39.56 -20.72 -15.04
N THR A 139 -38.85 -19.63 -15.33
CA THR A 139 -39.36 -18.27 -15.12
C THR A 139 -39.95 -17.69 -16.40
N VAL A 140 -41.28 -17.72 -16.44
CA VAL A 140 -42.18 -17.20 -17.48
C VAL A 140 -41.84 -15.75 -17.91
N GLY A 141 -41.56 -15.54 -19.20
CA GLY A 141 -41.88 -14.31 -19.94
C GLY A 141 -40.70 -13.42 -20.38
N ASP A 142 -39.70 -13.20 -19.52
CA ASP A 142 -38.62 -12.22 -19.77
C ASP A 142 -37.24 -12.86 -20.03
N GLU A 143 -37.20 -14.16 -20.32
CA GLU A 143 -35.95 -14.92 -20.42
C GLU A 143 -35.02 -14.42 -21.53
N GLU A 144 -35.56 -14.00 -22.69
CA GLU A 144 -34.72 -13.57 -23.82
C GLU A 144 -34.01 -12.24 -23.54
N GLU A 145 -34.72 -11.29 -22.92
CA GLU A 145 -34.11 -10.03 -22.51
C GLU A 145 -33.10 -10.24 -21.39
N ALA A 146 -33.40 -11.11 -20.43
CA ALA A 146 -32.49 -11.46 -19.35
C ALA A 146 -31.21 -12.14 -19.88
N LYS A 147 -31.34 -13.09 -20.82
CA LYS A 147 -30.22 -13.76 -21.50
C LYS A 147 -29.32 -12.76 -22.20
N ARG A 148 -29.89 -11.84 -23.01
CA ARG A 148 -29.11 -10.79 -23.70
C ARG A 148 -28.39 -9.86 -22.74
N ARG A 149 -29.06 -9.43 -21.66
CA ARG A 149 -28.44 -8.57 -20.64
C ARG A 149 -27.28 -9.29 -19.93
N TYR A 150 -27.45 -10.57 -19.63
CA TYR A 150 -26.39 -11.39 -19.05
C TYR A 150 -25.18 -11.48 -19.99
N GLU A 151 -25.40 -11.83 -21.26
CA GLU A 151 -24.34 -11.92 -22.27
C GLU A 151 -23.58 -10.60 -22.43
N GLU A 152 -24.29 -9.47 -22.48
CA GLU A 152 -23.69 -8.13 -22.54
C GLU A 152 -22.83 -7.83 -21.30
N LEU A 153 -23.34 -8.17 -20.11
CA LEU A 153 -22.63 -7.96 -18.85
C LEU A 153 -21.38 -8.84 -18.73
N VAL A 154 -21.47 -10.13 -19.10
CA VAL A 154 -20.32 -11.04 -19.09
C VAL A 154 -19.25 -10.58 -20.07
N ALA A 155 -19.63 -10.18 -21.28
CA ALA A 155 -18.69 -9.63 -22.25
C ALA A 155 -17.99 -8.36 -21.74
N SER A 156 -18.75 -7.47 -21.08
CA SER A 156 -18.20 -6.27 -20.44
C SER A 156 -17.24 -6.61 -19.29
N LEU A 157 -17.59 -7.57 -18.43
CA LEU A 157 -16.75 -8.03 -17.32
C LEU A 157 -15.44 -8.66 -17.82
N GLN A 158 -15.51 -9.54 -18.80
CA GLN A 158 -14.32 -10.14 -19.43
C GLN A 158 -13.43 -9.06 -20.07
N GLY A 159 -14.02 -8.07 -20.75
CA GLY A 159 -13.27 -6.94 -21.32
C GLY A 159 -12.58 -6.07 -20.27
N LEU A 160 -13.23 -5.80 -19.13
CA LEU A 160 -12.65 -5.08 -18.01
C LEU A 160 -11.56 -5.90 -17.30
N ALA A 161 -11.76 -7.21 -17.15
CA ALA A 161 -10.77 -8.12 -16.57
C ALA A 161 -9.48 -8.17 -17.40
N ALA A 162 -9.60 -8.25 -18.73
CA ALA A 162 -8.45 -8.18 -19.65
C ALA A 162 -7.67 -6.86 -19.48
N ARG A 163 -8.37 -5.71 -19.42
CA ARG A 163 -7.72 -4.40 -19.18
C ARG A 163 -7.02 -4.34 -17.82
N LYS A 164 -7.65 -4.88 -16.77
CA LYS A 164 -7.05 -4.98 -15.43
C LYS A 164 -5.75 -5.80 -15.48
N GLN A 165 -5.76 -6.93 -16.19
CA GLN A 165 -4.59 -7.79 -16.36
C GLN A 165 -3.46 -7.06 -17.10
N ASP A 166 -3.76 -6.37 -18.20
CA ASP A 166 -2.77 -5.59 -18.97
C ASP A 166 -2.09 -4.50 -18.12
N ILE A 167 -2.90 -3.74 -17.37
CA ILE A 167 -2.40 -2.69 -16.48
C ILE A 167 -1.56 -3.29 -15.36
N SER A 168 -2.03 -4.37 -14.74
CA SER A 168 -1.26 -5.06 -13.68
C SER A 168 0.08 -5.58 -14.21
N GLY A 169 0.12 -6.14 -15.42
CA GLY A 169 1.34 -6.57 -16.08
C GLY A 169 2.28 -5.41 -16.37
N ARG A 170 1.75 -4.25 -16.78
CA ARG A 170 2.55 -3.02 -16.95
C ARG A 170 3.14 -2.54 -15.63
N VAL A 171 2.36 -2.55 -14.54
CA VAL A 171 2.84 -2.19 -13.20
C VAL A 171 3.94 -3.13 -12.73
N VAL A 172 3.80 -4.43 -12.91
CA VAL A 172 4.84 -5.41 -12.57
C VAL A 172 6.12 -5.17 -13.38
N ARG A 173 6.01 -4.91 -14.68
CA ARG A 173 7.16 -4.55 -15.53
C ARG A 173 7.85 -3.28 -15.03
N LEU A 174 7.07 -2.24 -14.71
CA LEU A 174 7.61 -0.98 -14.20
C LEU A 174 8.31 -1.15 -12.85
N ARG A 175 7.71 -1.91 -11.92
CA ARG A 175 8.34 -2.25 -10.63
C ARG A 175 9.64 -3.03 -10.81
N ARG A 176 9.68 -3.98 -11.77
CA ARG A 176 10.91 -4.71 -12.10
C ARG A 176 11.99 -3.76 -12.65
N MET A 177 11.62 -2.84 -13.54
CA MET A 177 12.56 -1.84 -14.05
C MET A 177 13.04 -0.90 -12.94
N GLN A 178 12.16 -0.49 -12.03
CA GLN A 178 12.53 0.31 -10.86
C GLN A 178 13.52 -0.45 -9.96
N ALA A 179 13.29 -1.73 -9.68
CA ALA A 179 14.23 -2.55 -8.89
C ALA A 179 15.60 -2.71 -9.57
N LEU A 180 15.67 -2.69 -10.91
CA LEU A 180 16.94 -2.69 -11.64
C LEU A 180 17.65 -1.33 -11.63
N LEU A 181 16.89 -0.23 -11.43
CA LEU A 181 17.43 1.13 -11.38
C LEU A 181 17.82 1.55 -9.95
N GLU A 182 17.26 0.91 -8.91
CA GLU A 182 17.57 1.17 -7.51
C GLU A 182 19.08 1.21 -7.19
N PRO A 183 19.95 0.34 -7.72
CA PRO A 183 21.40 0.42 -7.48
C PRO A 183 22.11 1.63 -8.13
N PHE A 184 21.43 2.35 -9.03
CA PHE A 184 21.92 3.51 -9.75
C PHE A 184 21.33 4.83 -9.24
N ASP A 185 20.34 4.80 -8.33
CA ASP A 185 19.74 5.99 -7.73
C ASP A 185 20.64 6.54 -6.61
N ASN A 186 21.60 7.40 -6.98
CA ASN A 186 22.48 8.11 -6.05
C ASN A 186 21.76 9.13 -5.13
N THR A 187 20.47 9.37 -5.33
CA THR A 187 19.70 10.40 -4.62
C THR A 187 19.09 9.89 -3.31
N ALA A 188 18.92 8.57 -3.14
CA ALA A 188 18.38 7.98 -1.93
C ALA A 188 19.36 8.04 -0.73
N THR A 189 20.67 8.14 -0.99
CA THR A 189 21.71 8.29 0.03
C THR A 189 22.04 9.75 0.34
N ALA A 190 21.61 10.72 -0.47
CA ALA A 190 21.84 12.15 -0.20
C ALA A 190 20.81 12.77 0.76
N ALA A 191 19.60 12.18 0.87
CA ALA A 191 18.51 12.75 1.66
C ALA A 191 18.43 12.24 3.13
N THR A 192 19.24 11.24 3.51
CA THR A 192 19.11 10.57 4.82
C THR A 192 20.41 10.55 5.63
N ASN A 193 21.34 11.48 5.39
CA ASN A 193 22.55 11.64 6.21
C ASN A 193 22.46 12.90 7.09
N GLN A 194 21.52 12.85 8.02
CA GLN A 194 21.59 13.51 9.33
C GLN A 194 21.00 12.54 10.37
N ASP A 195 21.52 11.33 10.50
CA ASP A 195 21.61 10.76 11.83
C ASP A 195 22.66 9.65 11.93
N GLU A 196 23.22 9.55 13.12
CA GLU A 196 24.39 8.79 13.50
C GLU A 196 24.17 7.26 13.45
N GLY A 197 25.23 6.52 13.09
CA GLY A 197 25.38 5.13 13.53
C GLY A 197 25.26 4.07 12.44
N GLY A 198 26.38 3.81 11.76
CA GLY A 198 26.83 2.47 11.37
C GLY A 198 25.79 1.49 10.82
N GLY A 199 25.42 1.66 9.56
CA GLY A 199 24.79 0.62 8.74
C GLY A 199 25.29 0.80 7.31
N GLU A 200 25.71 -0.30 6.68
CA GLU A 200 26.26 -0.35 5.32
C GLU A 200 25.26 0.20 4.28
N THR A 201 25.19 1.52 4.13
CA THR A 201 24.33 2.19 3.16
C THR A 201 24.95 2.05 1.78
N GLY A 202 24.24 1.35 0.90
CA GLY A 202 24.70 0.87 -0.40
C GLY A 202 25.55 1.87 -1.16
N LYS A 203 26.82 1.51 -1.37
CA LYS A 203 27.69 2.12 -2.39
C LYS A 203 26.98 1.93 -3.72
N SER A 204 26.41 3.00 -4.26
CA SER A 204 25.89 2.95 -5.62
C SER A 204 27.06 2.57 -6.53
N VAL A 205 26.77 1.84 -7.60
CA VAL A 205 27.82 1.34 -8.51
C VAL A 205 28.66 2.51 -9.08
N GLN A 206 28.15 3.74 -9.00
CA GLN A 206 28.76 4.97 -9.48
C GLN A 206 29.97 5.47 -8.67
N ASP A 207 30.09 5.13 -7.38
CA ASP A 207 31.24 5.58 -6.56
C ASP A 207 32.55 4.89 -6.99
N ASN A 208 32.45 3.69 -7.56
CA ASN A 208 33.59 2.93 -8.09
C ASN A 208 33.88 3.22 -9.58
N LEU A 209 33.16 4.16 -10.22
CA LEU A 209 33.43 4.51 -11.62
C LEU A 209 34.67 5.43 -11.72
N ILE A 210 35.62 5.02 -12.56
CA ILE A 210 36.78 5.85 -12.95
C ILE A 210 36.27 6.95 -13.90
N THR A 211 35.74 8.02 -13.32
CA THR A 211 35.37 9.24 -14.05
C THR A 211 36.52 10.25 -13.98
N ARG A 212 36.60 11.15 -14.97
CA ARG A 212 37.60 12.23 -14.98
C ARG A 212 37.30 13.20 -13.83
N ASN A 213 38.21 13.31 -12.87
CA ASN A 213 38.07 13.92 -11.53
C ASN A 213 37.23 13.13 -10.50
N GLY A 214 37.02 11.83 -10.72
CA GLY A 214 36.29 10.95 -9.81
C GLY A 214 37.04 10.65 -8.51
N GLU A 215 36.35 10.11 -7.51
CA GLU A 215 36.94 9.78 -6.20
C GLU A 215 38.10 8.77 -6.33
N VAL A 216 37.91 7.76 -7.18
CA VAL A 216 38.95 6.77 -7.50
C VAL A 216 40.19 7.42 -8.15
N GLU A 217 40.03 8.40 -9.05
CA GLU A 217 41.18 9.11 -9.64
C GLU A 217 41.92 9.95 -8.60
N LYS A 218 41.20 10.60 -7.68
CA LYS A 218 41.81 11.35 -6.57
C LYS A 218 42.59 10.42 -5.63
N GLU A 219 42.05 9.24 -5.33
CA GLU A 219 42.76 8.23 -4.53
C GLU A 219 43.97 7.65 -5.24
N LEU A 220 43.87 7.37 -6.55
CA LEU A 220 45.01 6.95 -7.37
C LEU A 220 46.08 8.04 -7.45
N GLN A 221 45.70 9.32 -7.53
CA GLN A 221 46.64 10.44 -7.49
C GLN A 221 47.33 10.54 -6.12
N ARG A 222 46.60 10.34 -5.01
CA ARG A 222 47.19 10.26 -3.66
C ARG A 222 48.15 9.08 -3.54
N MET A 223 47.78 7.90 -4.06
CA MET A 223 48.68 6.74 -4.10
C MET A 223 49.93 7.00 -4.93
N ARG A 224 49.82 7.70 -6.06
CA ARG A 224 50.96 8.08 -6.89
C ARG A 224 51.91 9.03 -6.16
N MET A 225 51.37 10.02 -5.45
CA MET A 225 52.17 10.92 -4.60
C MET A 225 52.83 10.17 -3.43
N LEU A 226 52.10 9.25 -2.79
CA LEU A 226 52.65 8.41 -1.73
C LEU A 226 53.77 7.49 -2.25
N LEU A 227 53.60 6.87 -3.42
CA LEU A 227 54.63 6.05 -4.08
C LEU A 227 55.87 6.87 -4.43
N ALA A 228 55.71 8.09 -4.95
CA ALA A 228 56.85 8.97 -5.23
C ALA A 228 57.59 9.33 -3.93
N ARG A 229 56.86 9.64 -2.85
CA ARG A 229 57.45 9.99 -1.55
C ARG A 229 58.10 8.80 -0.85
N VAL A 230 57.50 7.61 -0.94
CA VAL A 230 58.06 6.37 -0.38
C VAL A 230 59.25 5.91 -1.20
N GLY A 231 59.17 5.94 -2.54
CA GLY A 231 60.30 5.64 -3.43
C GLY A 231 61.49 6.56 -3.18
N GLY A 232 61.26 7.87 -3.06
CA GLY A 232 62.31 8.84 -2.71
C GLY A 232 62.88 8.66 -1.29
N ARG A 233 62.07 8.24 -0.32
CA ARG A 233 62.56 7.96 1.04
C ARG A 233 63.27 6.60 1.15
N VAL A 234 62.89 5.62 0.33
CA VAL A 234 63.55 4.31 0.23
C VAL A 234 64.88 4.41 -0.51
N SER A 235 65.00 5.27 -1.51
CA SER A 235 66.30 5.56 -2.15
C SER A 235 67.24 6.38 -1.25
N GLN A 236 66.70 7.11 -0.27
CA GLN A 236 67.45 7.83 0.76
C GLN A 236 67.77 6.99 2.01
N LEU A 237 67.23 5.77 2.12
CA LEU A 237 67.73 4.82 3.13
C LEU A 237 69.15 4.44 2.69
N PRO A 238 70.18 4.61 3.55
CA PRO A 238 71.50 4.10 3.23
C PRO A 238 71.34 2.61 2.99
N SER A 239 71.69 2.15 1.79
CA SER A 239 71.80 0.72 1.50
C SER A 239 72.66 0.13 2.60
N ARG A 240 72.03 -0.62 3.51
CA ARG A 240 72.77 -1.38 4.51
C ARG A 240 73.65 -2.30 3.69
N SER A 241 74.94 -2.00 3.70
CA SER A 241 76.00 -2.68 2.98
C SER A 241 75.91 -4.18 3.23
N THR A 242 75.22 -4.87 2.34
CA THR A 242 75.48 -6.28 2.05
C THR A 242 76.29 -6.29 0.78
N GLU A 243 77.60 -6.31 0.95
CA GLU A 243 78.52 -6.82 -0.07
C GLU A 243 78.06 -8.24 -0.45
N ARG A 244 77.51 -8.39 -1.65
CA ARG A 244 77.83 -9.45 -2.62
C ARG A 244 76.85 -9.44 -3.78
N GLY A 245 77.42 -9.44 -4.99
CA GLY A 245 76.76 -9.95 -6.18
C GLY A 245 76.54 -8.92 -7.26
N ASP A 246 77.59 -8.73 -8.06
CA ASP A 246 77.57 -8.62 -9.52
C ASP A 246 76.22 -8.96 -10.18
N GLY A 247 75.72 -8.06 -11.02
CA GLY A 247 74.43 -8.18 -11.70
C GLY A 247 74.04 -6.94 -12.48
N ASP A 248 74.65 -6.80 -13.66
CA ASP A 248 74.32 -5.89 -14.75
C ASP A 248 72.80 -5.85 -15.05
N THR A 249 72.15 -4.70 -14.84
CA THR A 249 70.84 -4.38 -15.42
C THR A 249 70.70 -2.89 -15.69
N ASP A 250 70.54 -2.56 -16.98
CA ASP A 250 70.21 -1.25 -17.54
C ASP A 250 69.13 -0.48 -16.73
N GLU A 251 69.51 0.66 -16.15
CA GLU A 251 68.56 1.66 -15.68
C GLU A 251 68.30 2.69 -16.79
N VAL A 252 67.13 2.58 -17.41
CA VAL A 252 66.60 3.57 -18.35
C VAL A 252 66.24 4.83 -17.56
N MET A 253 67.09 5.85 -17.68
CA MET A 253 66.91 7.21 -17.19
C MET A 253 65.61 7.81 -17.78
N LEU A 254 64.52 7.82 -17.00
CA LEU A 254 63.34 8.61 -17.29
C LEU A 254 63.52 9.97 -16.62
N ASP A 255 64.08 10.91 -17.38
CA ASP A 255 64.23 12.32 -17.06
C ASP A 255 62.83 12.98 -16.99
N TYR A 256 62.12 12.73 -15.88
CA TYR A 256 60.94 13.48 -15.52
C TYR A 256 61.40 14.75 -14.79
N ASP A 257 61.16 15.87 -15.48
CA ASP A 257 61.40 17.25 -15.08
C ASP A 257 61.10 17.50 -13.58
N THR A 258 62.15 17.35 -12.77
CA THR A 258 62.18 17.63 -11.32
C THR A 258 62.35 19.12 -11.05
N SER A 259 62.64 19.94 -12.08
CA SER A 259 62.87 21.38 -11.93
C SER A 259 61.60 22.15 -11.54
N LEU A 260 60.42 21.69 -11.99
CA LEU A 260 59.14 22.31 -11.65
C LEU A 260 58.76 22.16 -10.16
N VAL A 261 59.23 21.11 -9.50
CA VAL A 261 58.97 20.87 -8.06
C VAL A 261 59.94 21.70 -7.21
N ASP A 262 61.22 21.73 -7.61
CA ASP A 262 62.24 22.56 -6.95
C ASP A 262 61.91 24.06 -7.02
N ASP A 263 61.38 24.55 -8.14
CA ASP A 263 60.98 25.95 -8.30
C ASP A 263 59.81 26.33 -7.37
N PHE A 264 58.94 25.39 -7.06
CA PHE A 264 57.81 25.62 -6.15
C PHE A 264 58.27 25.68 -4.68
N GLU A 265 59.26 24.86 -4.32
CA GLU A 265 59.85 24.86 -2.98
C GLU A 265 60.71 26.11 -2.74
N ARG A 266 61.50 26.53 -3.73
CA ARG A 266 62.30 27.77 -3.67
C ARG A 266 61.44 29.01 -3.44
N ARG A 267 60.33 29.16 -4.20
CA ARG A 267 59.39 30.28 -4.01
C ARG A 267 58.77 30.32 -2.61
N LYS A 268 58.58 29.16 -1.98
CA LYS A 268 58.01 29.05 -0.63
C LYS A 268 59.03 29.41 0.45
N VAL A 269 60.30 29.10 0.22
CA VAL A 269 61.42 29.52 1.08
C VAL A 269 61.66 31.03 0.95
N ASP A 270 61.63 31.57 -0.26
CA ASP A 270 61.80 33.00 -0.50
C ASP A 270 60.68 33.83 0.16
N GLN A 271 59.42 33.37 0.10
CA GLN A 271 58.31 33.99 0.82
C GLN A 271 58.42 33.93 2.35
N LEU A 272 59.15 32.95 2.91
CA LEU A 272 59.40 32.86 4.35
C LEU A 272 60.54 33.78 4.77
N LEU A 273 61.54 33.99 3.91
CA LEU A 273 62.66 34.89 4.16
C LEU A 273 62.26 36.37 4.02
N GLU A 274 61.30 36.72 3.15
CA GLU A 274 60.74 38.09 3.07
C GLU A 274 59.85 38.47 4.27
N ARG A 275 59.48 37.50 5.12
CA ARG A 275 58.59 37.72 6.27
C ARG A 275 59.35 37.94 7.60
N PHE A 276 60.67 37.86 7.60
CA PHE A 276 61.55 38.18 8.74
C PHE A 276 62.39 39.42 8.45
#